data_AF-A0A7V4PDK5-F1
#
_entry.id   AF-A0A7V4PDK5-F1
#
_cell.length_a   1.000
_cell.length_b   1.000
_cell.length_c   1.000
_cell.angle_alpha   90.00
_cell.angle_beta   90.00
_cell.angle_gamma   90.00
#
_symmetry.space_group_name_H-M   'P 1'
#
loop_
_entity.id
_entity.type
_entity.pdbx_description
1 polymer ?
#
loop_
_entity_poly.entity_id
_entity_poly.type
_entity_poly.pdbx_seq_one_letter_code
_entity_poly.pdbx_strand_id
1 'polypeptide(L)'
;MFLFSKKNNSISKKSWKFWLVFWTISFFLLAVWYLFLKVRKDGWFGLLSLSHPIVSILPIENREKNEIKTVFDIVATLAEDKKEKTFLVLFQNDLELRPGGGFIGSFGIVKTQGEKVTFVDVHDTGVFDSRSASGIAPPYPMTKFLSIKDWELRDSNWSGDFPTNAQKAIELYRIQGGTENFDGVVAISTELLKTFLKATGPIEIEGYPGTYDSENAVTKLEYQVEKGYREQDIEKGKRKYIMKDMARELIDRAMKLDLSKKRALMEAIENHLRNKDIMIYFADEILQDKVKQIGWAGEVKDSPSDYLMFLDANLGSLKSDLFIKRAYEYTVDFRGEKPIATATIIYNHTALTKDWMTSNYNGYLRVLCPKNSWLFASENTGEQSFGDELDKKVFGSLIFVKIGEIKKISFSYYLPENINQETYQLLLQKQSGVGDAPVKLKFISKDGSAKNYDLTLTGDLKVENIF
;
A
#
# COMPACT_ATOMS: atom_id res chain seq x y z
N MET A 1 -71.54 -9.74 59.05
CA MET A 1 -70.77 -9.43 60.27
C MET A 1 -69.29 -9.46 59.89
N PHE A 2 -68.63 -8.27 59.85
CA PHE A 2 -67.17 -8.04 59.93
C PHE A 2 -66.25 -8.75 58.88
N LEU A 3 -65.38 -8.11 58.08
CA LEU A 3 -64.51 -6.94 58.27
C LEU A 3 -64.08 -6.35 56.92
N PHE A 4 -64.12 -5.02 56.79
CA PHE A 4 -63.31 -4.28 55.83
C PHE A 4 -61.87 -4.19 56.36
N SER A 5 -60.91 -4.82 55.68
CA SER A 5 -59.48 -4.61 55.92
C SER A 5 -58.95 -3.54 54.96
N LYS A 6 -58.61 -2.38 55.51
CA LYS A 6 -57.86 -1.29 54.87
C LYS A 6 -56.48 -1.81 54.45
N LYS A 7 -56.24 -2.00 53.15
CA LYS A 7 -54.88 -2.14 52.62
C LYS A 7 -54.27 -0.75 52.40
N ASN A 8 -53.35 -0.38 53.30
CA ASN A 8 -52.43 0.74 53.12
C ASN A 8 -51.59 0.51 51.86
N ASN A 9 -51.74 1.37 50.84
CA ASN A 9 -50.80 1.45 49.73
C ASN A 9 -49.53 2.17 50.21
N SER A 10 -48.56 1.42 50.73
CA SER A 10 -47.20 1.93 50.89
C SER A 10 -46.56 2.05 49.51
N ILE A 11 -46.42 3.28 49.00
CA ILE A 11 -45.59 3.56 47.82
C ILE A 11 -44.15 3.21 48.21
N SER A 12 -43.61 2.12 47.68
CA SER A 12 -42.23 1.71 47.95
C SER A 12 -41.29 2.81 47.46
N LYS A 13 -40.62 3.52 48.36
CA LYS A 13 -39.52 4.42 48.01
C LYS A 13 -38.42 3.58 47.37
N LYS A 14 -38.34 3.63 46.03
CA LYS A 14 -37.30 2.90 45.28
C LYS A 14 -35.94 3.44 45.69
N SER A 15 -34.98 2.53 45.90
CA SER A 15 -33.65 2.88 46.38
C SER A 15 -32.89 3.75 45.38
N TRP A 16 -31.93 4.54 45.85
CA TRP A 16 -31.03 5.31 44.98
C TRP A 16 -30.36 4.44 43.91
N LYS A 17 -30.00 3.19 44.25
CA LYS A 17 -29.47 2.20 43.31
C LYS A 17 -30.46 1.86 42.19
N PHE A 18 -31.75 1.74 42.50
CA PHE A 18 -32.78 1.54 41.48
C PHE A 18 -32.83 2.72 40.50
N TRP A 19 -32.83 3.95 41.01
CA TRP A 19 -32.90 5.15 40.15
C TRP A 19 -31.64 5.31 39.30
N LEU A 20 -30.45 5.03 39.87
CA LEU A 20 -29.20 5.01 39.12
C LEU A 20 -29.27 4.01 37.95
N VAL A 21 -29.63 2.75 38.24
CA VAL A 21 -29.77 1.69 37.22
C VAL A 21 -30.83 2.06 36.19
N PHE A 22 -31.97 2.59 36.61
CA PHE A 22 -33.06 3.01 35.74
C PHE A 22 -32.63 4.12 34.76
N TRP A 23 -31.93 5.15 35.25
CA TRP A 23 -31.43 6.25 34.41
C TRP A 23 -30.32 5.81 33.48
N THR A 24 -29.41 4.94 33.92
CA THR A 24 -28.36 4.37 33.05
C THR A 24 -28.96 3.54 31.92
N ILE A 25 -29.92 2.67 32.22
CA ILE A 25 -30.61 1.85 31.20
C ILE A 25 -31.43 2.75 30.25
N SER A 26 -32.14 3.76 30.79
CA SER A 26 -32.96 4.66 29.98
C SER A 26 -32.10 5.52 29.04
N PHE A 27 -30.96 6.03 29.51
CA PHE A 27 -29.99 6.75 28.69
C PHE A 27 -29.44 5.86 27.57
N PHE A 28 -29.07 4.62 27.88
CA PHE A 28 -28.58 3.66 26.89
C PHE A 28 -29.66 3.35 25.83
N LEU A 29 -30.90 3.11 26.24
CA LEU A 29 -32.01 2.87 25.32
C LEU A 29 -32.31 4.09 24.43
N LEU A 30 -32.25 5.31 24.99
CA LEU A 30 -32.43 6.55 24.24
C LEU A 30 -31.27 6.81 23.26
N ALA A 31 -30.03 6.50 23.66
CA ALA A 31 -28.87 6.60 22.79
C ALA A 31 -28.97 5.59 21.63
N VAL A 32 -29.31 4.34 21.91
CA VAL A 32 -29.56 3.30 20.89
C VAL A 32 -30.72 3.69 19.98
N TRP A 33 -31.80 4.24 20.52
CA TRP A 33 -32.95 4.70 19.74
C TRP A 33 -32.61 5.91 18.86
N TYR A 34 -31.85 6.88 19.37
CA TYR A 34 -31.36 8.02 18.61
C TYR A 34 -30.42 7.59 17.48
N LEU A 35 -29.48 6.68 17.77
CA LEU A 35 -28.59 6.06 16.78
C LEU A 35 -29.41 5.32 15.70
N PHE A 36 -30.42 4.55 16.09
CA PHE A 36 -31.34 3.86 15.18
C PHE A 36 -32.09 4.84 14.27
N LEU A 37 -32.65 5.92 14.82
CA LEU A 37 -33.36 6.94 14.04
C LEU A 37 -32.43 7.69 13.09
N LYS A 38 -31.20 7.97 13.50
CA LYS A 38 -30.20 8.64 12.68
C LYS A 38 -29.71 7.75 11.54
N VAL A 39 -29.45 6.46 11.80
CA VAL A 39 -29.14 5.47 10.77
C VAL A 39 -30.31 5.27 9.79
N ARG A 40 -31.55 5.32 10.28
CA ARG A 40 -32.74 5.19 9.44
C ARG A 40 -32.98 6.42 8.54
N LYS A 41 -32.58 7.61 8.98
CA LYS A 41 -32.81 8.87 8.26
C LYS A 41 -31.67 9.21 7.30
N ASP A 42 -30.42 9.05 7.75
CA ASP A 42 -29.22 9.55 7.09
C ASP A 42 -28.25 8.41 6.69
N GLY A 43 -28.68 7.15 6.78
CA GLY A 43 -27.82 5.98 6.55
C GLY A 43 -26.76 5.77 7.63
N TRP A 44 -25.91 4.75 7.48
CA TRP A 44 -24.82 4.46 8.44
C TRP A 44 -23.81 5.63 8.55
N PHE A 45 -23.68 6.43 7.51
CA PHE A 45 -22.82 7.62 7.49
C PHE A 45 -23.40 8.82 8.26
N GLY A 46 -24.69 8.81 8.60
CA GLY A 46 -25.27 9.76 9.57
C GLY A 46 -24.64 9.69 10.97
N LEU A 47 -23.88 8.61 11.26
CA LEU A 47 -23.10 8.46 12.49
C LEU A 47 -21.74 9.19 12.45
N LEU A 48 -21.25 9.64 11.27
CA LEU A 48 -19.97 10.32 11.11
C LEU A 48 -19.88 11.60 11.98
N SER A 49 -21.00 12.29 12.20
CA SER A 49 -21.07 13.51 13.01
C SER A 49 -20.95 13.28 14.54
N LEU A 50 -20.80 12.03 14.99
CA LEU A 50 -20.71 11.63 16.41
C LEU A 50 -19.35 10.99 16.76
N SER A 51 -18.41 10.93 15.81
CA SER A 51 -17.27 9.99 15.84
C SER A 51 -16.10 10.38 16.75
N HIS A 52 -15.67 11.65 16.80
CA HIS A 52 -14.49 12.07 17.58
C HIS A 52 -14.55 11.75 19.09
N PRO A 53 -15.67 11.94 19.81
CA PRO A 53 -15.76 11.63 21.25
C PRO A 53 -15.87 10.13 21.56
N ILE A 54 -16.37 9.31 20.63
CA ILE A 54 -16.64 7.88 20.88
C ILE A 54 -15.38 7.05 20.56
N VAL A 55 -14.66 7.38 19.48
CA VAL A 55 -13.44 6.67 19.07
C VAL A 55 -12.32 6.80 20.13
N SER A 56 -12.24 7.94 20.82
CA SER A 56 -11.24 8.15 21.88
C SER A 56 -11.43 7.22 23.10
N ILE A 57 -12.67 6.77 23.35
CA ILE A 57 -13.05 5.95 24.52
C ILE A 57 -12.95 4.44 24.22
N LEU A 58 -12.78 4.02 22.96
CA LEU A 58 -12.68 2.60 22.61
C LEU A 58 -11.43 1.95 23.25
N PRO A 59 -11.51 0.72 23.80
CA PRO A 59 -10.37 0.01 24.37
C PRO A 59 -9.56 -0.70 23.27
N ILE A 60 -9.14 0.06 22.25
CA ILE A 60 -8.36 -0.40 21.11
C ILE A 60 -7.04 0.38 21.03
N GLU A 61 -6.08 -0.10 20.24
CA GLU A 61 -4.77 0.54 20.14
C GLU A 61 -4.86 1.97 19.59
N ASN A 62 -3.99 2.87 20.05
CA ASN A 62 -4.01 4.28 19.63
C ASN A 62 -3.84 4.45 18.11
N ARG A 63 -3.11 3.54 17.47
CA ARG A 63 -2.95 3.53 16.01
C ARG A 63 -4.27 3.24 15.30
N GLU A 64 -5.00 2.21 15.72
CA GLU A 64 -6.31 1.86 15.16
C GLU A 64 -7.32 3.01 15.35
N LYS A 65 -7.29 3.71 16.49
CA LYS A 65 -8.11 4.91 16.70
C LYS A 65 -7.82 6.01 15.69
N ASN A 66 -6.54 6.25 15.40
CA ASN A 66 -6.11 7.28 14.45
C ASN A 66 -6.50 6.88 13.01
N GLU A 67 -6.31 5.62 12.62
CA GLU A 67 -6.71 5.09 11.31
C GLU A 67 -8.23 5.27 11.11
N ILE A 68 -9.04 4.86 12.09
CA ILE A 68 -10.50 5.03 12.06
C ILE A 68 -10.88 6.51 11.93
N LYS A 69 -10.32 7.38 12.78
CA LYS A 69 -10.57 8.82 12.73
C LYS A 69 -10.23 9.44 11.37
N THR A 70 -9.12 9.02 10.76
CA THR A 70 -8.73 9.48 9.43
C THR A 70 -9.73 9.04 8.36
N VAL A 71 -10.24 7.81 8.40
CA VAL A 71 -11.32 7.37 7.50
C VAL A 71 -12.56 8.24 7.67
N PHE A 72 -13.00 8.47 8.92
CA PHE A 72 -14.15 9.33 9.21
C PHE A 72 -13.96 10.73 8.63
N ASP A 73 -12.79 11.32 8.83
CA ASP A 73 -12.46 12.65 8.34
C ASP A 73 -12.42 12.71 6.81
N ILE A 74 -11.78 11.75 6.14
CA ILE A 74 -11.74 11.67 4.67
C ILE A 74 -13.16 11.55 4.12
N VAL A 75 -13.96 10.61 4.63
CA VAL A 75 -15.32 10.40 4.18
C VAL A 75 -16.18 11.65 4.41
N ALA A 76 -16.06 12.29 5.57
CA ALA A 76 -16.79 13.53 5.87
C ALA A 76 -16.40 14.64 4.88
N THR A 77 -15.11 14.87 4.65
CA THR A 77 -14.64 15.89 3.70
C THR A 77 -15.12 15.61 2.27
N LEU A 78 -15.08 14.35 1.82
CA LEU A 78 -15.57 13.97 0.50
C LEU A 78 -17.10 14.06 0.38
N ALA A 79 -17.84 13.76 1.46
CA ALA A 79 -19.30 13.82 1.50
C ALA A 79 -19.85 15.26 1.60
N GLU A 80 -19.17 16.14 2.33
CA GLU A 80 -19.59 17.52 2.55
C GLU A 80 -19.47 18.39 1.29
N ASP A 81 -18.46 18.15 0.43
CA ASP A 81 -18.17 19.04 -0.71
C ASP A 81 -19.29 19.03 -1.77
N LYS A 82 -20.13 17.97 -1.87
CA LYS A 82 -21.20 17.77 -2.90
C LYS A 82 -20.78 17.95 -4.38
N LYS A 83 -19.59 18.48 -4.65
CA LYS A 83 -18.93 18.57 -5.93
C LYS A 83 -18.43 17.20 -6.35
N GLU A 84 -18.30 17.03 -7.65
CA GLU A 84 -17.65 15.86 -8.21
C GLU A 84 -16.16 15.87 -7.84
N LYS A 85 -15.64 14.73 -7.37
CA LYS A 85 -14.23 14.48 -7.09
C LYS A 85 -13.71 13.44 -8.07
N THR A 86 -12.54 13.68 -8.63
CA THR A 86 -11.94 12.79 -9.64
C THR A 86 -10.64 12.20 -9.12
N PHE A 87 -10.52 10.88 -9.18
CA PHE A 87 -9.37 10.13 -8.70
C PHE A 87 -8.69 9.36 -9.83
N LEU A 88 -7.37 9.46 -9.88
CA LEU A 88 -6.53 8.59 -10.71
C LEU A 88 -6.23 7.32 -9.93
N VAL A 89 -6.56 6.16 -10.49
CA VAL A 89 -6.24 4.86 -9.88
C VAL A 89 -5.11 4.21 -10.65
N LEU A 90 -3.97 3.96 -10.01
CA LEU A 90 -2.82 3.28 -10.62
C LEU A 90 -2.88 1.79 -10.29
N PHE A 91 -3.09 0.95 -11.30
CA PHE A 91 -3.09 -0.50 -11.13
C PHE A 91 -1.65 -1.01 -11.24
N GLN A 92 -1.02 -1.30 -10.10
CA GLN A 92 0.37 -1.70 -10.01
C GLN A 92 0.48 -3.22 -10.07
N ASN A 93 1.10 -3.73 -11.14
CA ASN A 93 1.39 -5.14 -11.29
C ASN A 93 2.69 -5.49 -10.58
N ASP A 94 2.59 -5.94 -9.33
CA ASP A 94 3.70 -6.34 -8.47
C ASP A 94 4.40 -7.63 -8.92
N LEU A 95 3.86 -8.35 -9.92
CA LEU A 95 4.58 -9.44 -10.59
C LEU A 95 5.70 -8.92 -11.52
N GLU A 96 5.63 -7.65 -11.91
CA GLU A 96 6.70 -6.93 -12.59
C GLU A 96 7.07 -5.70 -11.76
N LEU A 97 7.86 -5.93 -10.71
CA LEU A 97 8.10 -4.98 -9.63
C LEU A 97 8.71 -3.66 -10.12
N ARG A 98 8.25 -2.56 -9.54
CA ARG A 98 8.84 -1.23 -9.66
C ARG A 98 9.06 -0.68 -8.24
N PRO A 99 9.95 0.31 -8.05
CA PRO A 99 10.23 0.90 -6.75
C PRO A 99 8.98 1.38 -6.02
N GLY A 100 8.03 1.95 -6.76
CA GLY A 100 6.76 2.42 -6.22
C GLY A 100 5.64 1.37 -6.13
N GLY A 101 5.89 0.08 -6.41
CA GLY A 101 4.93 -1.01 -6.15
C GLY A 101 4.77 -2.06 -7.26
N GLY A 102 4.91 -1.69 -8.52
CA GLY A 102 4.68 -2.61 -9.64
C GLY A 102 4.43 -1.90 -10.96
N PHE A 103 4.57 -2.57 -12.09
CA PHE A 103 4.40 -1.96 -13.40
C PHE A 103 2.97 -1.44 -13.61
N ILE A 104 2.82 -0.19 -14.06
CA ILE A 104 1.50 0.43 -14.29
C ILE A 104 1.06 0.13 -15.72
N GLY A 105 0.58 -1.09 -15.94
CA GLY A 105 0.02 -1.49 -17.23
C GLY A 105 -1.32 -0.81 -17.54
N SER A 106 -2.04 -0.37 -16.52
CA SER A 106 -3.35 0.27 -16.69
C SER A 106 -3.53 1.34 -15.61
N PHE A 107 -4.40 2.30 -15.88
CA PHE A 107 -4.91 3.22 -14.88
C PHE A 107 -6.41 3.39 -15.00
N GLY A 108 -7.05 3.77 -13.90
CA GLY A 108 -8.47 4.06 -13.81
C GLY A 108 -8.75 5.53 -13.57
N ILE A 109 -9.91 5.99 -14.02
CA ILE A 109 -10.47 7.28 -13.66
C ILE A 109 -11.78 7.01 -12.94
N VAL A 110 -11.83 7.40 -11.67
CA VAL A 110 -13.01 7.22 -10.82
C VAL A 110 -13.53 8.60 -10.44
N LYS A 111 -14.81 8.86 -10.71
CA LYS A 111 -15.47 10.09 -10.24
C LYS A 111 -16.49 9.75 -9.18
N THR A 112 -16.52 10.57 -8.14
CA THR A 112 -17.48 10.44 -7.04
C THR A 112 -18.21 11.74 -6.83
N GLN A 113 -19.47 11.65 -6.37
CA GLN A 113 -20.23 12.79 -5.88
C GLN A 113 -20.77 12.44 -4.51
N GLY A 114 -20.14 13.00 -3.47
CA GLY A 114 -20.30 12.52 -2.10
C GLY A 114 -19.94 11.03 -2.00
N GLU A 115 -20.85 10.22 -1.50
CA GLU A 115 -20.65 8.77 -1.30
C GLU A 115 -20.89 7.92 -2.56
N LYS A 116 -21.39 8.52 -3.64
CA LYS A 116 -21.75 7.78 -4.86
C LYS A 116 -20.62 7.83 -5.87
N VAL A 117 -20.22 6.66 -6.36
CA VAL A 117 -19.39 6.56 -7.58
C VAL A 117 -20.28 6.86 -8.78
N THR A 118 -19.95 7.91 -9.52
CA THR A 118 -20.71 8.39 -10.70
C THR A 118 -20.10 7.93 -12.01
N PHE A 119 -18.80 7.66 -12.03
CA PHE A 119 -18.07 7.25 -13.24
C PHE A 119 -16.90 6.33 -12.89
N VAL A 120 -16.72 5.29 -13.70
CA VAL A 120 -15.55 4.40 -13.68
C VAL A 120 -15.15 4.07 -15.10
N ASP A 121 -13.90 4.36 -15.42
CA ASP A 121 -13.23 3.94 -16.66
C ASP A 121 -11.83 3.42 -16.40
N VAL A 122 -11.33 2.57 -17.30
CA VAL A 122 -9.99 1.97 -17.22
C VAL A 122 -9.31 2.11 -18.58
N HIS A 123 -8.05 2.53 -18.57
CA HIS A 123 -7.24 2.79 -19.76
C HIS A 123 -5.97 1.94 -19.76
N ASP A 124 -5.59 1.44 -20.94
CA ASP A 124 -4.31 0.77 -21.17
C ASP A 124 -3.22 1.82 -21.38
N THR A 125 -2.18 1.82 -20.54
CA THR A 125 -1.04 2.75 -20.68
C THR A 125 -0.31 2.54 -22.00
N GLY A 126 -0.27 1.32 -22.56
CA GLY A 126 0.33 1.08 -23.87
C GLY A 126 -0.40 1.77 -25.03
N VAL A 127 -1.70 2.05 -24.89
CA VAL A 127 -2.47 2.85 -25.85
C VAL A 127 -2.33 4.33 -25.52
N PHE A 128 -2.45 4.69 -24.25
CA PHE A 128 -2.40 6.09 -23.82
C PHE A 128 -1.04 6.74 -24.08
N ASP A 129 0.05 6.08 -23.68
CA ASP A 129 1.43 6.56 -23.88
C ASP A 129 1.79 6.71 -25.36
N SER A 130 1.16 5.93 -26.25
CA SER A 130 1.44 5.99 -27.69
C SER A 130 0.88 7.23 -28.39
N ARG A 131 0.01 8.00 -27.72
CA ARG A 131 -0.66 9.17 -28.30
C ARG A 131 0.29 10.35 -28.49
N SER A 132 1.18 10.56 -27.54
CA SER A 132 2.19 11.61 -27.56
C SER A 132 3.36 11.17 -26.68
N ALA A 133 4.58 11.31 -27.20
CA ALA A 133 5.78 11.12 -26.39
C ALA A 133 5.87 12.21 -25.32
N SER A 134 6.31 11.84 -24.11
CA SER A 134 6.53 12.85 -23.06
C SER A 134 7.72 13.76 -23.36
N GLY A 135 8.72 13.29 -24.11
CA GLY A 135 9.98 13.99 -24.34
C GLY A 135 10.86 14.09 -23.09
N ILE A 136 10.49 13.41 -22.00
CA ILE A 136 11.23 13.40 -20.74
C ILE A 136 12.15 12.19 -20.73
N ALA A 137 13.43 12.39 -20.43
CA ALA A 137 14.37 11.28 -20.34
C ALA A 137 14.00 10.28 -19.22
N PRO A 138 13.94 8.96 -19.50
CA PRO A 138 13.76 7.95 -18.47
C PRO A 138 14.89 7.96 -17.44
N PRO A 139 14.59 7.69 -16.16
CA PRO A 139 15.62 7.56 -15.16
C PRO A 139 16.54 6.37 -15.46
N TYR A 140 17.83 6.52 -15.11
CA TYR A 140 18.77 5.41 -15.20
C TYR A 140 18.30 4.23 -14.33
N PRO A 141 18.38 2.96 -14.79
CA PRO A 141 18.94 2.49 -16.06
C PRO A 141 17.87 2.10 -17.12
N MET A 142 16.66 2.68 -17.06
CA MET A 142 15.51 2.22 -17.88
C MET A 142 15.81 2.19 -19.38
N THR A 143 16.49 3.21 -19.92
CA THR A 143 16.87 3.26 -21.34
C THR A 143 17.72 2.05 -21.76
N LYS A 144 18.60 1.58 -20.87
CA LYS A 144 19.50 0.43 -21.11
C LYS A 144 18.77 -0.91 -21.09
N PHE A 145 17.84 -1.10 -20.15
CA PHE A 145 17.14 -2.38 -19.98
C PHE A 145 15.88 -2.51 -20.84
N LEU A 146 15.08 -1.44 -20.92
CA LEU A 146 13.75 -1.46 -21.52
C LEU A 146 13.75 -0.96 -22.97
N SER A 147 14.87 -0.40 -23.44
CA SER A 147 14.97 0.22 -24.78
C SER A 147 13.90 1.31 -25.02
N ILE A 148 13.43 1.97 -23.96
CA ILE A 148 12.50 3.09 -24.02
C ILE A 148 13.27 4.40 -24.18
N LYS A 149 12.66 5.38 -24.86
CA LYS A 149 13.25 6.70 -25.10
C LYS A 149 12.69 7.78 -24.17
N ASP A 150 11.45 7.60 -23.76
CA ASP A 150 10.66 8.60 -23.04
C ASP A 150 10.14 8.00 -21.73
N TRP A 151 10.13 8.81 -20.68
CA TRP A 151 9.56 8.47 -19.39
C TRP A 151 8.05 8.69 -19.49
N GLU A 152 7.28 7.61 -19.46
CA GLU A 152 5.84 7.64 -19.72
C GLU A 152 5.03 7.25 -18.47
N LEU A 153 3.70 7.45 -18.51
CA LEU A 153 2.81 7.23 -17.36
C LEU A 153 2.95 5.82 -16.76
N ARG A 154 3.18 4.80 -17.59
CA ARG A 154 3.41 3.41 -17.13
C ARG A 154 4.60 3.25 -16.17
N ASP A 155 5.55 4.17 -16.21
CA ASP A 155 6.82 4.16 -15.48
C ASP A 155 6.87 5.29 -14.43
N SER A 156 5.75 5.99 -14.18
CA SER A 156 5.68 7.14 -13.28
C SER A 156 5.99 6.81 -11.82
N ASN A 157 6.02 5.52 -11.46
CA ASN A 157 6.28 5.04 -10.11
C ASN A 157 7.74 4.61 -9.86
N TRP A 158 8.69 5.37 -10.41
CA TRP A 158 10.11 5.10 -10.25
C TRP A 158 10.67 5.48 -8.86
N SER A 159 10.05 6.42 -8.16
CA SER A 159 10.47 6.78 -6.79
C SER A 159 10.04 5.72 -5.78
N GLY A 160 10.78 5.59 -4.68
CA GLY A 160 10.30 4.86 -3.49
C GLY A 160 9.23 5.63 -2.70
N ASP A 161 9.01 6.89 -3.04
CA ASP A 161 8.06 7.81 -2.41
C ASP A 161 6.78 7.94 -3.24
N PHE A 162 5.66 7.45 -2.72
CA PHE A 162 4.41 7.46 -3.46
C PHE A 162 3.84 8.86 -3.76
N PRO A 163 3.91 9.87 -2.88
CA PRO A 163 3.51 11.23 -3.23
C PRO A 163 4.25 11.79 -4.46
N THR A 164 5.56 11.54 -4.54
CA THR A 164 6.38 11.87 -5.72
C THR A 164 5.87 11.13 -6.97
N ASN A 165 5.58 9.84 -6.85
CA ASN A 165 5.05 9.02 -7.95
C ASN A 165 3.67 9.48 -8.42
N ALA A 166 2.78 9.86 -7.49
CA ALA A 166 1.45 10.35 -7.77
C ALA A 166 1.50 11.67 -8.55
N GLN A 167 2.36 12.60 -8.13
CA GLN A 167 2.58 13.86 -8.84
C GLN A 167 3.15 13.63 -10.24
N LYS A 168 4.15 12.73 -10.37
CA LYS A 168 4.72 12.37 -11.68
C LYS A 168 3.67 11.72 -12.59
N ALA A 169 2.78 10.88 -12.05
CA ALA A 169 1.68 10.29 -12.81
C ALA A 169 0.72 11.35 -13.34
N ILE A 170 0.34 12.33 -12.51
CA ILE A 170 -0.52 13.44 -12.93
C ILE A 170 0.17 14.26 -14.04
N GLU A 171 1.44 14.60 -13.86
CA GLU A 171 2.23 15.35 -14.86
C GLU A 171 2.25 14.62 -16.21
N LEU A 172 2.62 13.34 -16.22
CA LEU A 172 2.72 12.54 -17.45
C LEU A 172 1.35 12.35 -18.11
N TYR A 173 0.31 12.10 -17.31
CA TYR A 173 -1.06 12.06 -17.80
C TYR A 173 -1.44 13.34 -18.55
N ARG A 174 -1.07 14.52 -18.02
CA ARG A 174 -1.33 15.80 -18.69
C ARG A 174 -0.53 15.97 -19.97
N ILE A 175 0.77 15.71 -19.95
CA ILE A 175 1.66 15.84 -21.11
C ILE A 175 1.17 14.97 -22.28
N GLN A 176 0.68 13.77 -21.98
CA GLN A 176 0.22 12.80 -22.99
C GLN A 176 -1.25 13.01 -23.44
N GLY A 177 -1.87 14.14 -23.05
CA GLY A 177 -3.18 14.57 -23.55
C GLY A 177 -4.37 14.23 -22.66
N GLY A 178 -4.14 13.85 -21.41
CA GLY A 178 -5.18 13.64 -20.41
C GLY A 178 -5.86 14.94 -19.99
N THR A 179 -7.20 14.94 -19.89
CA THR A 179 -8.02 16.15 -19.68
C THR A 179 -8.56 16.31 -18.26
N GLU A 180 -8.59 15.24 -17.47
CA GLU A 180 -9.12 15.23 -16.09
C GLU A 180 -8.20 15.89 -15.06
N ASN A 181 -8.75 16.70 -14.16
CA ASN A 181 -8.07 17.18 -12.96
C ASN A 181 -8.30 16.19 -11.83
N PHE A 182 -7.26 15.83 -11.09
CA PHE A 182 -7.37 14.83 -10.02
C PHE A 182 -7.34 15.48 -8.64
N ASP A 183 -8.33 15.15 -7.81
CA ASP A 183 -8.38 15.48 -6.38
C ASP A 183 -7.50 14.52 -5.55
N GLY A 184 -7.17 13.35 -6.11
CA GLY A 184 -6.26 12.40 -5.50
C GLY A 184 -5.82 11.30 -6.46
N VAL A 185 -4.81 10.55 -6.03
CA VAL A 185 -4.27 9.38 -6.71
C VAL A 185 -4.26 8.22 -5.73
N VAL A 186 -4.74 7.06 -6.18
CA VAL A 186 -4.73 5.82 -5.39
C VAL A 186 -3.95 4.78 -6.17
N ALA A 187 -2.88 4.23 -5.59
CA ALA A 187 -2.22 3.05 -6.14
C ALA A 187 -2.74 1.80 -5.46
N ILE A 188 -2.96 0.74 -6.25
CA ILE A 188 -3.38 -0.57 -5.76
C ILE A 188 -2.56 -1.69 -6.40
N SER A 189 -2.12 -2.66 -5.59
CA SER A 189 -1.40 -3.86 -6.05
C SER A 189 -2.36 -4.97 -6.50
N THR A 190 -1.83 -6.06 -7.08
CA THR A 190 -2.66 -7.20 -7.51
C THR A 190 -3.28 -7.97 -6.34
N GLU A 191 -2.74 -7.83 -5.14
CA GLU A 191 -3.26 -8.47 -3.92
C GLU A 191 -4.69 -8.01 -3.60
N LEU A 192 -5.03 -6.76 -3.93
CA LEU A 192 -6.36 -6.24 -3.69
C LEU A 192 -7.45 -7.02 -4.45
N LEU A 193 -7.15 -7.44 -5.70
CA LEU A 193 -8.07 -8.27 -6.49
C LEU A 193 -8.39 -9.59 -5.78
N LYS A 194 -7.36 -10.25 -5.23
CA LYS A 194 -7.52 -11.52 -4.50
C LYS A 194 -8.38 -11.33 -3.26
N THR A 195 -8.15 -10.25 -2.51
CA THR A 195 -8.92 -9.90 -1.31
C THR A 195 -10.39 -9.65 -1.62
N PHE A 196 -10.70 -8.90 -2.68
CA PHE A 196 -12.07 -8.68 -3.11
C PHE A 196 -12.75 -10.00 -3.49
N LEU A 197 -12.11 -10.83 -4.32
CA LEU A 197 -12.66 -12.13 -4.74
C LEU A 197 -12.85 -13.12 -3.58
N LYS A 198 -11.99 -13.06 -2.56
CA LYS A 198 -12.17 -13.84 -1.33
C LYS A 198 -13.43 -13.42 -0.56
N ALA A 199 -13.77 -12.14 -0.58
CA ALA A 199 -14.94 -11.60 0.10
C ALA A 199 -16.24 -11.77 -0.72
N THR A 200 -16.18 -11.51 -2.02
CA THR A 200 -17.35 -11.53 -2.93
C THR A 200 -17.65 -12.91 -3.51
N GLY A 201 -16.69 -13.82 -3.43
CA GLY A 201 -16.68 -15.08 -4.16
C GLY A 201 -16.24 -14.92 -5.62
N PRO A 202 -16.06 -16.05 -6.33
CA PRO A 202 -15.65 -16.07 -7.72
C PRO A 202 -16.62 -15.34 -8.66
N ILE A 203 -16.09 -14.84 -9.77
CA ILE A 203 -16.84 -14.09 -10.79
C ILE A 203 -16.58 -14.67 -12.19
N GLU A 204 -17.54 -14.47 -13.08
CA GLU A 204 -17.40 -14.69 -14.53
C GLU A 204 -17.67 -13.36 -15.21
N ILE A 205 -16.89 -13.02 -16.24
CA ILE A 205 -17.06 -11.78 -17.00
C ILE A 205 -17.58 -12.15 -18.37
N GLU A 206 -18.72 -11.58 -18.75
CA GLU A 206 -19.33 -11.80 -20.06
C GLU A 206 -18.32 -11.49 -21.19
N GLY A 207 -18.23 -12.39 -22.17
CA GLY A 207 -17.28 -12.27 -23.28
C GLY A 207 -15.86 -12.76 -22.98
N TYR A 208 -15.56 -13.22 -21.77
CA TYR A 208 -14.25 -13.76 -21.39
C TYR A 208 -14.34 -15.19 -20.85
N PRO A 209 -13.32 -16.03 -21.10
CA PRO A 209 -13.40 -17.44 -20.76
C PRO A 209 -13.20 -17.69 -19.25
N GLY A 210 -14.02 -18.57 -18.71
CA GLY A 210 -13.85 -19.18 -17.40
C GLY A 210 -14.17 -18.28 -16.21
N THR A 211 -13.94 -18.84 -15.03
CA THR A 211 -14.20 -18.19 -13.74
C THR A 211 -12.91 -17.61 -13.15
N TYR A 212 -13.00 -16.45 -12.52
CA TYR A 212 -11.92 -15.76 -11.80
C TYR A 212 -12.19 -15.83 -10.30
N ASP A 213 -11.24 -16.36 -9.52
CA ASP A 213 -11.33 -16.46 -8.06
C ASP A 213 -10.06 -15.91 -7.37
N SER A 214 -10.04 -15.93 -6.04
CA SER A 214 -8.93 -15.36 -5.25
C SER A 214 -7.58 -16.05 -5.47
N GLU A 215 -7.55 -17.25 -6.04
CA GLU A 215 -6.33 -18.04 -6.24
C GLU A 215 -5.79 -17.90 -7.67
N ASN A 216 -6.67 -17.77 -8.67
CA ASN A 216 -6.30 -17.78 -10.09
C ASN A 216 -6.51 -16.46 -10.83
N ALA A 217 -7.21 -15.47 -10.26
CA ALA A 217 -7.64 -14.32 -11.04
C ALA A 217 -6.49 -13.50 -11.60
N VAL A 218 -5.41 -13.30 -10.82
CA VAL A 218 -4.23 -12.54 -11.28
C VAL A 218 -3.58 -13.24 -12.47
N THR A 219 -3.26 -14.53 -12.36
CA THR A 219 -2.59 -15.28 -13.43
C THR A 219 -3.48 -15.48 -14.67
N LYS A 220 -4.78 -15.69 -14.49
CA LYS A 220 -5.75 -15.72 -15.60
C LYS A 220 -5.88 -14.38 -16.29
N LEU A 221 -5.92 -13.28 -15.53
CA LEU A 221 -5.99 -11.94 -16.09
C LEU A 221 -4.72 -11.60 -16.87
N GLU A 222 -3.53 -11.94 -16.35
CA GLU A 222 -2.27 -11.83 -17.09
C GLU A 222 -2.30 -12.62 -18.41
N TYR A 223 -2.76 -13.88 -18.36
CA TYR A 223 -2.90 -14.68 -19.57
C TYR A 223 -3.87 -14.02 -20.55
N GLN A 224 -5.02 -13.55 -20.07
CA GLN A 224 -6.04 -12.92 -20.89
C GLN A 224 -5.50 -11.69 -21.61
N VAL A 225 -4.82 -10.78 -20.91
CA VAL A 225 -4.35 -9.51 -21.50
C VAL A 225 -3.07 -9.67 -22.33
N GLU A 226 -2.28 -10.74 -22.15
CA GLU A 226 -1.04 -10.96 -22.91
C GLU A 226 -1.14 -12.01 -24.02
N LYS A 227 -2.06 -12.98 -23.91
CA LYS A 227 -2.23 -14.10 -24.86
C LYS A 227 -3.69 -14.32 -25.27
N GLY A 228 -4.58 -14.54 -24.30
CA GLY A 228 -5.97 -14.96 -24.54
C GLY A 228 -6.75 -14.02 -25.44
N TYR A 229 -6.49 -12.71 -25.39
CA TYR A 229 -7.12 -11.74 -26.28
C TYR A 229 -6.93 -12.07 -27.77
N ARG A 230 -5.81 -12.69 -28.17
CA ARG A 230 -5.56 -13.09 -29.56
C ARG A 230 -6.40 -14.29 -29.97
N GLU A 231 -6.62 -15.23 -29.05
CA GLU A 231 -7.44 -16.42 -29.27
C GLU A 231 -8.93 -16.07 -29.40
N GLN A 232 -9.31 -14.89 -28.91
CA GLN A 232 -10.65 -14.33 -29.01
C GLN A 232 -10.79 -13.25 -30.09
N ASP A 233 -9.78 -13.06 -30.95
CA ASP A 233 -9.74 -12.02 -31.99
C ASP A 233 -10.01 -10.59 -31.46
N ILE A 234 -9.66 -10.33 -30.19
CA ILE A 234 -9.74 -9.00 -29.58
C ILE A 234 -8.56 -8.16 -30.10
N GLU A 235 -8.82 -6.91 -30.49
CA GLU A 235 -7.75 -5.99 -30.89
C GLU A 235 -6.78 -5.73 -29.71
N LYS A 236 -5.47 -5.63 -29.98
CA LYS A 236 -4.46 -5.37 -28.94
C LYS A 236 -4.79 -4.14 -28.09
N GLY A 237 -5.33 -3.08 -28.68
CA GLY A 237 -5.73 -1.86 -27.93
C GLY A 237 -6.94 -2.05 -27.00
N LYS A 238 -7.68 -3.16 -27.13
CA LYS A 238 -8.87 -3.50 -26.34
C LYS A 238 -8.60 -4.63 -25.34
N ARG A 239 -7.39 -5.22 -25.35
CA ARG A 239 -7.04 -6.41 -24.54
C ARG A 239 -7.26 -6.25 -23.03
N LYS A 240 -7.26 -5.02 -22.51
CA LYS A 240 -7.45 -4.71 -21.09
C LYS A 240 -8.85 -4.25 -20.71
N TYR A 241 -9.82 -4.29 -21.64
CA TYR A 241 -11.20 -3.90 -21.35
C TYR A 241 -11.86 -4.78 -20.28
N ILE A 242 -11.49 -6.06 -20.19
CA ILE A 242 -11.90 -6.96 -19.10
C ILE A 242 -11.72 -6.34 -17.71
N MET A 243 -10.65 -5.54 -17.50
CA MET A 243 -10.37 -4.94 -16.20
C MET A 243 -11.46 -3.97 -15.76
N LYS A 244 -12.08 -3.26 -16.71
CA LYS A 244 -13.20 -2.34 -16.45
C LYS A 244 -14.45 -3.10 -16.01
N ASP A 245 -14.79 -4.16 -16.74
CA ASP A 245 -15.97 -4.98 -16.46
C ASP A 245 -15.82 -5.72 -15.12
N MET A 246 -14.62 -6.25 -14.87
CA MET A 246 -14.25 -6.87 -13.60
C MET A 246 -14.33 -5.88 -12.43
N ALA A 247 -13.79 -4.67 -12.56
CA ALA A 247 -13.85 -3.66 -11.51
C ALA A 247 -15.30 -3.29 -11.16
N ARG A 248 -16.16 -3.11 -12.17
CA ARG A 248 -17.59 -2.82 -11.97
C ARG A 248 -18.30 -3.95 -11.24
N GLU A 249 -18.11 -5.19 -11.69
CA GLU A 249 -18.73 -6.37 -11.06
C GLU A 249 -18.28 -6.54 -9.60
N LEU A 250 -17.00 -6.34 -9.31
CA LEU A 250 -16.46 -6.44 -7.95
C LEU A 250 -17.00 -5.35 -7.02
N ILE A 251 -17.08 -4.10 -7.51
CA ILE A 251 -17.67 -3.00 -6.74
C ILE A 251 -19.14 -3.30 -6.44
N ASP A 252 -19.92 -3.71 -7.44
CA ASP A 252 -21.34 -4.02 -7.28
C ASP A 252 -21.58 -5.16 -6.27
N ARG A 253 -20.74 -6.19 -6.29
CA ARG A 253 -20.79 -7.28 -5.31
C ARG A 253 -20.38 -6.83 -3.91
N ALA A 254 -19.28 -6.08 -3.79
CA ALA A 254 -18.82 -5.55 -2.52
C ALA A 254 -19.89 -4.69 -1.83
N MET A 255 -20.61 -3.87 -2.61
CA MET A 255 -21.72 -3.05 -2.11
C MET A 255 -22.92 -3.88 -1.62
N LYS A 256 -23.13 -5.08 -2.18
CA LYS A 256 -24.21 -6.02 -1.81
C LYS A 256 -23.86 -6.97 -0.65
N LEU A 257 -22.61 -6.97 -0.18
CA LEU A 257 -22.20 -7.80 0.96
C LEU A 257 -23.01 -7.49 2.23
N ASP A 258 -23.25 -8.53 3.04
CA ASP A 258 -23.78 -8.38 4.38
C ASP A 258 -22.80 -7.61 5.29
N LEU A 259 -23.30 -7.12 6.43
CA LEU A 259 -22.51 -6.29 7.33
C LEU A 259 -21.24 -6.97 7.86
N SER A 260 -21.30 -8.28 8.13
CA SER A 260 -20.14 -9.03 8.64
C SER A 260 -19.05 -9.12 7.59
N LYS A 261 -19.43 -9.44 6.34
CA LYS A 261 -18.49 -9.51 5.23
C LYS A 261 -17.92 -8.15 4.84
N LYS A 262 -18.74 -7.09 4.90
CA LYS A 262 -18.26 -5.70 4.72
C LYS A 262 -17.20 -5.33 5.75
N ARG A 263 -17.44 -5.66 7.03
CA ARG A 263 -16.45 -5.43 8.10
C ARG A 263 -15.16 -6.18 7.82
N ALA A 264 -15.24 -7.48 7.49
CA ALA A 264 -14.05 -8.27 7.17
C ALA A 264 -13.28 -7.72 5.95
N LEU A 265 -13.99 -7.24 4.92
CA LEU A 265 -13.36 -6.59 3.77
C LEU A 265 -12.68 -5.27 4.16
N MET A 266 -13.29 -4.46 5.02
CA MET A 266 -12.68 -3.22 5.52
C MET A 266 -11.41 -3.50 6.34
N GLU A 267 -11.43 -4.48 7.25
CA GLU A 267 -10.25 -4.91 8.00
C GLU A 267 -9.13 -5.40 7.06
N ALA A 268 -9.47 -6.07 5.96
CA ALA A 268 -8.51 -6.47 4.94
C ALA A 268 -7.95 -5.27 4.14
N ILE A 269 -8.78 -4.28 3.80
CA ILE A 269 -8.34 -3.04 3.15
C ILE A 269 -7.39 -2.24 4.05
N GLU A 270 -7.68 -2.16 5.35
CA GLU A 270 -6.77 -1.53 6.33
C GLU A 270 -5.41 -2.24 6.36
N ASN A 271 -5.39 -3.58 6.31
CA ASN A 271 -4.15 -4.33 6.19
C ASN A 271 -3.40 -3.99 4.89
N HIS A 272 -4.08 -3.86 3.76
CA HIS A 272 -3.46 -3.44 2.50
C HIS A 272 -2.88 -2.02 2.56
N LEU A 273 -3.54 -1.09 3.24
CA LEU A 273 -2.99 0.25 3.50
C LEU A 273 -1.73 0.18 4.37
N ARG A 274 -1.74 -0.63 5.43
CA ARG A 274 -0.56 -0.84 6.31
C ARG A 274 0.60 -1.52 5.58
N ASN A 275 0.31 -2.44 4.68
CA ASN A 275 1.30 -3.22 3.93
C ASN A 275 1.77 -2.52 2.65
N LYS A 276 1.24 -1.33 2.34
CA LYS A 276 1.49 -0.53 1.12
C LYS A 276 1.04 -1.22 -0.18
N ASP A 277 0.04 -2.10 -0.09
CA ASP A 277 -0.71 -2.60 -1.24
C ASP A 277 -1.73 -1.58 -1.73
N ILE A 278 -2.14 -0.67 -0.85
CA ILE A 278 -2.89 0.54 -1.20
C ILE A 278 -2.10 1.74 -0.68
N MET A 279 -1.91 2.75 -1.53
CA MET A 279 -1.33 4.03 -1.13
C MET A 279 -2.17 5.17 -1.68
N ILE A 280 -2.29 6.25 -0.90
CA ILE A 280 -3.22 7.35 -1.19
C ILE A 280 -2.47 8.68 -1.19
N TYR A 281 -2.69 9.45 -2.25
CA TYR A 281 -2.27 10.83 -2.38
C TYR A 281 -3.50 11.71 -2.59
N PHE A 282 -3.58 12.83 -1.87
CA PHE A 282 -4.58 13.87 -2.07
C PHE A 282 -3.89 15.15 -2.57
N ALA A 283 -4.57 15.86 -3.47
CA ALA A 283 -4.18 17.21 -3.86
C ALA A 283 -4.48 18.24 -2.75
N ASP A 284 -5.47 17.94 -1.90
CA ASP A 284 -5.77 18.72 -0.69
C ASP A 284 -4.70 18.45 0.38
N GLU A 285 -4.00 19.51 0.81
CA GLU A 285 -2.88 19.41 1.76
C GLU A 285 -3.32 18.90 3.14
N ILE A 286 -4.53 19.26 3.59
CA ILE A 286 -5.05 18.84 4.89
C ILE A 286 -5.33 17.33 4.88
N LEU A 287 -5.97 16.82 3.82
CA LEU A 287 -6.19 15.38 3.65
C LEU A 287 -4.87 14.64 3.45
N GLN A 288 -3.93 15.22 2.69
CA GLN A 288 -2.63 14.61 2.45
C GLN A 288 -1.82 14.45 3.74
N ASP A 289 -1.84 15.45 4.61
CA ASP A 289 -1.16 15.36 5.90
C ASP A 289 -1.77 14.30 6.82
N LYS A 290 -3.10 14.10 6.76
CA LYS A 290 -3.76 13.02 7.52
C LYS A 290 -3.31 11.64 7.07
N VAL A 291 -3.26 11.38 5.75
CA VAL A 291 -2.80 10.07 5.24
C VAL A 291 -1.30 9.84 5.46
N LYS A 292 -0.47 10.90 5.45
CA LYS A 292 0.95 10.82 5.84
C LYS A 292 1.12 10.44 7.31
N GLN A 293 0.37 11.07 8.21
CA GLN A 293 0.50 10.82 9.66
C GLN A 293 0.26 9.35 10.06
N ILE A 294 -0.60 8.66 9.32
CA ILE A 294 -0.90 7.24 9.54
C ILE A 294 -0.14 6.30 8.59
N GLY A 295 0.73 6.84 7.72
CA GLY A 295 1.59 6.10 6.81
C GLY A 295 0.89 5.52 5.57
N TRP A 296 -0.33 5.95 5.27
CA TRP A 296 -1.08 5.53 4.07
C TRP A 296 -0.64 6.27 2.81
N ALA A 297 0.13 7.36 2.97
CA ALA A 297 0.70 8.09 1.84
C ALA A 297 1.86 7.36 1.17
N GLY A 298 2.49 6.36 1.80
CA GLY A 298 3.57 5.60 1.18
C GLY A 298 4.85 6.41 0.96
N GLU A 299 5.09 7.41 1.80
CA GLU A 299 6.23 8.31 1.70
C GLU A 299 7.54 7.67 2.19
N VAL A 300 8.65 8.14 1.61
CA VAL A 300 9.97 7.94 2.21
C VAL A 300 10.05 8.86 3.43
N LYS A 301 10.28 8.26 4.59
CA LYS A 301 10.24 8.93 5.88
C LYS A 301 11.63 9.39 6.28
N ASP A 302 11.65 10.47 7.05
CA ASP A 302 12.83 10.84 7.81
C ASP A 302 13.01 9.92 9.01
N SER A 303 14.28 9.75 9.40
CA SER A 303 14.67 9.01 10.59
C SER A 303 15.58 9.90 11.44
N PRO A 304 15.39 9.95 12.77
CA PRO A 304 16.26 10.71 13.66
C PRO A 304 17.66 10.08 13.81
N SER A 305 17.84 8.83 13.36
CA SER A 305 19.07 8.05 13.51
C SER A 305 19.34 7.27 12.23
N ASP A 306 19.41 5.95 12.27
CA ASP A 306 19.67 5.12 11.10
C ASP A 306 18.42 4.84 10.27
N TYR A 307 18.64 4.63 8.98
CA TYR A 307 17.62 4.46 7.97
C TYR A 307 18.03 3.37 6.98
N LEU A 308 17.11 2.50 6.63
CA LEU A 308 17.33 1.54 5.56
C LEU A 308 16.06 1.33 4.75
N MET A 309 16.19 1.39 3.42
CA MET A 309 15.15 0.95 2.50
C MET A 309 15.81 0.32 1.27
N PHE A 310 15.37 -0.89 0.92
CA PHE A 310 15.71 -1.52 -0.34
C PHE A 310 14.64 -1.16 -1.37
N LEU A 311 15.05 -0.64 -2.52
CA LEU A 311 14.21 -0.35 -3.67
C LEU A 311 14.66 -1.20 -4.85
N ASP A 312 13.91 -2.26 -5.10
CA ASP A 312 14.12 -3.21 -6.17
C ASP A 312 13.21 -2.90 -7.36
N ALA A 313 13.77 -2.94 -8.56
CA ALA A 313 13.06 -2.72 -9.81
C ALA A 313 13.34 -3.87 -10.77
N ASN A 314 12.30 -4.60 -11.15
CA ASN A 314 12.38 -5.58 -12.22
C ASN A 314 12.34 -4.85 -13.57
N LEU A 315 13.45 -4.84 -14.29
CA LEU A 315 13.58 -4.23 -15.61
C LEU A 315 13.70 -5.28 -16.72
N GLY A 316 13.25 -6.51 -16.46
CA GLY A 316 13.21 -7.60 -17.43
C GLY A 316 11.96 -7.63 -18.32
N SER A 317 11.01 -6.70 -18.12
CA SER A 317 9.73 -6.62 -18.86
C SER A 317 8.89 -7.90 -18.84
N LEU A 318 9.01 -8.68 -17.77
CA LEU A 318 8.35 -9.96 -17.57
C LEU A 318 7.93 -10.11 -16.11
N LYS A 319 6.94 -10.94 -15.84
CA LYS A 319 6.29 -11.10 -14.54
C LYS A 319 7.07 -12.07 -13.62
N SER A 320 8.40 -11.94 -13.66
CA SER A 320 9.31 -12.87 -12.99
C SER A 320 9.28 -12.74 -11.47
N ASP A 321 8.77 -11.63 -10.92
CA ASP A 321 8.63 -11.45 -9.47
C ASP A 321 7.70 -12.47 -8.82
N LEU A 322 6.80 -13.09 -9.60
CA LEU A 322 6.02 -14.24 -9.16
C LEU A 322 6.91 -15.34 -8.53
N PHE A 323 8.13 -15.48 -9.05
CA PHE A 323 9.12 -16.48 -8.65
C PHE A 323 10.35 -15.91 -7.93
N ILE A 324 10.36 -14.62 -7.57
CA ILE A 324 11.44 -14.04 -6.79
C ILE A 324 11.05 -13.96 -5.33
N LYS A 325 11.79 -14.67 -4.48
CA LYS A 325 11.72 -14.52 -3.03
C LYS A 325 12.87 -13.66 -2.54
N ARG A 326 12.57 -12.75 -1.61
CA ARG A 326 13.50 -11.78 -1.04
C ARG A 326 13.65 -12.02 0.45
N ALA A 327 14.87 -11.88 0.94
CA ALA A 327 15.17 -11.76 2.37
C ALA A 327 16.21 -10.68 2.58
N TYR A 328 16.19 -10.05 3.75
CA TYR A 328 17.07 -8.94 4.09
C TYR A 328 17.93 -9.28 5.29
N GLU A 329 19.19 -8.87 5.26
CA GLU A 329 20.06 -8.91 6.43
C GLU A 329 20.69 -7.53 6.62
N TYR A 330 20.72 -7.05 7.86
CA TYR A 330 21.35 -5.78 8.21
C TYR A 330 22.19 -5.93 9.46
N THR A 331 23.47 -5.55 9.36
CA THR A 331 24.39 -5.54 10.50
C THR A 331 24.92 -4.15 10.74
N VAL A 332 24.93 -3.68 12.00
CA VAL A 332 25.63 -2.46 12.40
C VAL A 332 26.65 -2.78 13.50
N ASP A 333 27.87 -2.30 13.31
CA ASP A 333 29.03 -2.54 14.17
C ASP A 333 29.60 -1.22 14.70
N PHE A 334 29.53 -1.04 16.03
CA PHE A 334 29.98 0.16 16.74
C PHE A 334 31.39 0.05 17.33
N ARG A 335 32.14 -1.04 17.09
CA ARG A 335 33.47 -1.24 17.68
C ARG A 335 34.54 -0.29 17.14
N GLY A 336 34.37 0.19 15.91
CA GLY A 336 35.31 1.12 15.27
C GLY A 336 35.06 2.58 15.64
N GLU A 337 35.94 3.48 15.19
CA GLU A 337 35.77 4.93 15.36
C GLU A 337 34.51 5.47 14.69
N LYS A 338 34.16 4.91 13.53
CA LYS A 338 32.90 5.17 12.82
C LYS A 338 32.07 3.88 12.77
N PRO A 339 30.76 3.94 13.06
CA PRO A 339 29.92 2.76 12.93
C PRO A 339 29.88 2.27 11.48
N ILE A 340 29.98 0.96 11.31
CA ILE A 340 29.92 0.31 10.00
C ILE A 340 28.57 -0.39 9.88
N ALA A 341 27.86 -0.12 8.80
CA ALA A 341 26.65 -0.82 8.42
C ALA A 341 26.92 -1.75 7.23
N THR A 342 26.27 -2.92 7.22
CA THR A 342 26.26 -3.85 6.08
C THR A 342 24.83 -4.22 5.76
N ALA A 343 24.33 -3.73 4.62
CA ALA A 343 23.01 -4.00 4.09
C ALA A 343 23.06 -5.08 3.01
N THR A 344 22.28 -6.14 3.21
CA THR A 344 22.24 -7.30 2.33
C THR A 344 20.83 -7.61 1.89
N ILE A 345 20.66 -7.87 0.60
CA ILE A 345 19.47 -8.50 0.05
C ILE A 345 19.83 -9.88 -0.52
N ILE A 346 18.97 -10.86 -0.28
CA ILE A 346 19.09 -12.23 -0.77
C ILE A 346 17.92 -12.48 -1.70
N TYR A 347 18.23 -12.74 -2.97
CA TYR A 347 17.29 -13.18 -3.98
C TYR A 347 17.32 -14.70 -4.06
N ASN A 348 16.13 -15.32 -4.13
CA ASN A 348 15.97 -16.72 -4.49
C ASN A 348 14.99 -16.82 -5.66
N HIS A 349 15.50 -17.19 -6.83
CA HIS A 349 14.69 -17.34 -8.02
C HIS A 349 14.15 -18.77 -8.12
N THR A 350 12.87 -18.96 -7.77
CA THR A 350 12.26 -20.29 -7.56
C THR A 350 11.64 -20.92 -8.81
N ALA A 351 11.63 -20.21 -9.94
CA ALA A 351 11.18 -20.77 -11.21
C ALA A 351 12.05 -21.97 -11.60
N LEU A 352 11.45 -22.92 -12.34
CA LEU A 352 12.16 -24.11 -12.85
C LEU A 352 12.57 -23.94 -14.31
N THR A 353 11.77 -23.21 -15.09
CA THR A 353 11.96 -23.01 -16.52
C THR A 353 11.55 -21.61 -16.93
N LYS A 354 12.04 -21.15 -18.09
CA LYS A 354 11.52 -19.94 -18.75
C LYS A 354 10.19 -20.25 -19.42
N ASP A 355 9.31 -19.27 -19.45
CA ASP A 355 8.05 -19.34 -20.21
C ASP A 355 7.66 -17.96 -20.76
N TRP A 356 6.40 -17.79 -21.16
CA TRP A 356 5.91 -16.53 -21.71
C TRP A 356 5.78 -15.40 -20.68
N MET A 357 5.78 -15.74 -19.38
CA MET A 357 5.59 -14.83 -18.26
C MET A 357 6.92 -14.58 -17.51
N THR A 358 7.83 -15.56 -17.48
CA THR A 358 9.00 -15.60 -16.58
C THR A 358 10.30 -15.87 -17.34
N SER A 359 11.35 -15.14 -16.98
CA SER A 359 12.73 -15.35 -17.46
C SER A 359 13.71 -15.11 -16.31
N ASN A 360 15.01 -15.00 -16.60
CA ASN A 360 16.00 -14.54 -15.63
C ASN A 360 15.60 -13.14 -15.12
N TYR A 361 15.84 -12.88 -13.83
CA TYR A 361 15.58 -11.59 -13.23
C TYR A 361 16.68 -10.60 -13.64
N ASN A 362 16.27 -9.54 -14.33
CA ASN A 362 17.11 -8.41 -14.67
C ASN A 362 16.54 -7.21 -13.93
N GLY A 363 17.33 -6.60 -13.05
CA GLY A 363 16.82 -5.54 -12.20
C GLY A 363 17.83 -4.48 -11.85
N TYR A 364 17.34 -3.50 -11.11
CA TYR A 364 18.14 -2.44 -10.53
C TYR A 364 17.75 -2.27 -9.07
N LEU A 365 18.73 -2.52 -8.21
CA LEU A 365 18.59 -2.38 -6.77
C LEU A 365 19.14 -1.01 -6.36
N ARG A 366 18.39 -0.28 -5.54
CA ARG A 366 18.86 0.88 -4.79
C ARG A 366 18.73 0.60 -3.30
N VAL A 367 19.75 0.95 -2.54
CA VAL A 367 19.72 0.98 -1.07
C VAL A 367 19.74 2.44 -0.65
N LEU A 368 18.68 2.88 0.02
CA LEU A 368 18.59 4.19 0.65
C LEU A 368 19.03 4.07 2.11
N CYS A 369 19.93 4.95 2.52
CA CYS A 369 20.53 4.99 3.86
C CYS A 369 20.71 6.45 4.31
N PRO A 370 21.15 6.72 5.56
CA PRO A 370 21.29 8.08 6.06
C PRO A 370 22.15 8.95 5.14
N LYS A 371 21.75 10.21 4.98
CA LYS A 371 22.53 11.18 4.22
C LYS A 371 23.95 11.27 4.77
N ASN A 372 24.94 11.41 3.89
CA ASN A 372 26.38 11.39 4.20
C ASN A 372 26.97 10.02 4.57
N SER A 373 26.23 8.91 4.41
CA SER A 373 26.83 7.57 4.46
C SER A 373 27.88 7.39 3.36
N TRP A 374 28.94 6.63 3.65
CA TRP A 374 30.05 6.42 2.71
C TRP A 374 30.26 4.94 2.41
N LEU A 375 29.96 4.52 1.17
CA LEU A 375 30.21 3.15 0.71
C LEU A 375 31.71 2.92 0.51
N PHE A 376 32.24 1.86 1.12
CA PHE A 376 33.64 1.47 0.93
C PHE A 376 33.82 0.05 0.41
N ALA A 377 32.77 -0.79 0.47
CA ALA A 377 32.80 -2.12 -0.11
C ALA A 377 31.41 -2.59 -0.57
N SER A 378 31.38 -3.48 -1.54
CA SER A 378 30.18 -4.14 -2.04
C SER A 378 30.53 -5.50 -2.61
N GLU A 379 29.63 -6.48 -2.51
CA GLU A 379 29.85 -7.84 -3.01
C GLU A 379 28.71 -8.30 -3.91
N ASN A 380 29.07 -9.08 -4.94
CA ASN A 380 28.16 -9.66 -5.95
C ASN A 380 27.26 -8.63 -6.67
N THR A 381 27.69 -7.37 -6.69
CA THR A 381 27.07 -6.26 -7.41
C THR A 381 27.41 -6.30 -8.90
N GLY A 382 26.54 -5.69 -9.70
CA GLY A 382 26.81 -5.40 -11.12
C GLY A 382 27.39 -4.00 -11.28
N GLU A 383 27.07 -3.35 -12.40
CA GLU A 383 27.39 -1.93 -12.58
C GLU A 383 26.70 -1.07 -11.52
N GLN A 384 27.47 -0.20 -10.88
CA GLN A 384 27.03 0.57 -9.72
C GLN A 384 26.76 2.02 -10.07
N SER A 385 25.89 2.63 -9.28
CA SER A 385 25.55 4.05 -9.35
C SER A 385 25.43 4.60 -7.94
N PHE A 386 25.84 5.85 -7.76
CA PHE A 386 25.81 6.52 -6.46
C PHE A 386 25.16 7.87 -6.61
N GLY A 387 24.34 8.24 -5.64
CA GLY A 387 23.64 9.51 -5.68
C GLY A 387 22.93 9.82 -4.37
N ASP A 388 22.04 10.78 -4.45
CA ASP A 388 21.24 11.25 -3.34
C ASP A 388 19.81 11.43 -3.84
N GLU A 389 18.84 10.96 -3.06
CA GLU A 389 17.40 10.98 -3.38
C GLU A 389 16.64 11.16 -2.07
N LEU A 390 15.67 12.09 -2.02
CA LEU A 390 14.77 12.27 -0.87
C LEU A 390 15.51 12.47 0.47
N ASP A 391 16.60 13.26 0.44
CA ASP A 391 17.50 13.49 1.58
C ASP A 391 18.12 12.20 2.15
N LYS A 392 18.32 11.18 1.31
CA LYS A 392 18.98 9.93 1.65
C LYS A 392 20.15 9.69 0.69
N LYS A 393 21.16 8.97 1.17
CA LYS A 393 22.23 8.48 0.31
C LYS A 393 21.76 7.22 -0.42
N VAL A 394 22.06 7.11 -1.71
CA VAL A 394 21.66 5.98 -2.55
C VAL A 394 22.86 5.20 -3.04
N PHE A 395 22.85 3.88 -2.80
CA PHE A 395 23.75 2.92 -3.41
C PHE A 395 22.97 2.06 -4.41
N GLY A 396 23.24 2.25 -5.70
CA GLY A 396 22.60 1.55 -6.80
C GLY A 396 23.47 0.44 -7.38
N SER A 397 22.85 -0.65 -7.84
CA SER A 397 23.53 -1.73 -8.56
C SER A 397 22.58 -2.39 -9.55
N LEU A 398 23.07 -2.65 -10.76
CA LEU A 398 22.41 -3.58 -11.69
C LEU A 398 22.46 -4.99 -11.12
N ILE A 399 21.34 -5.71 -11.20
CA ILE A 399 21.16 -7.05 -10.66
C ILE A 399 20.80 -8.01 -11.79
N PHE A 400 21.42 -9.18 -11.77
CA PHE A 400 21.08 -10.31 -12.61
C PHE A 400 21.01 -11.57 -11.75
N VAL A 401 19.87 -12.26 -11.75
CA VAL A 401 19.65 -13.53 -11.04
C VAL A 401 19.08 -14.53 -12.04
N LYS A 402 19.80 -15.64 -12.25
CA LYS A 402 19.35 -16.72 -13.13
C LYS A 402 18.21 -17.49 -12.47
N ILE A 403 17.40 -18.15 -13.29
CA ILE A 403 16.44 -19.15 -12.83
C ILE A 403 17.16 -20.20 -11.96
N GLY A 404 16.59 -20.51 -10.79
CA GLY A 404 17.14 -21.44 -9.82
C GLY A 404 18.31 -20.90 -8.99
N GLU A 405 18.77 -19.67 -9.22
CA GLU A 405 19.88 -19.07 -8.49
C GLU A 405 19.42 -18.45 -7.17
N ILE A 406 20.20 -18.69 -6.11
CA ILE A 406 20.18 -17.88 -4.90
C ILE A 406 21.36 -16.91 -4.99
N LYS A 407 21.08 -15.61 -4.96
CA LYS A 407 22.09 -14.56 -5.07
C LYS A 407 22.02 -13.60 -3.89
N LYS A 408 23.15 -13.42 -3.21
CA LYS A 408 23.30 -12.49 -2.08
C LYS A 408 24.12 -11.28 -2.52
N ILE A 409 23.56 -10.08 -2.35
CA ILE A 409 24.18 -8.80 -2.69
C ILE A 409 24.33 -7.98 -1.41
N SER A 410 25.51 -7.41 -1.17
CA SER A 410 25.80 -6.65 0.05
C SER A 410 26.48 -5.31 -0.25
N PHE A 411 26.19 -4.33 0.60
CA PHE A 411 26.81 -3.01 0.63
C PHE A 411 27.31 -2.72 2.04
N SER A 412 28.60 -2.43 2.19
CA SER A 412 29.22 -2.07 3.46
C SER A 412 29.69 -0.61 3.42
N TYR A 413 29.19 0.17 4.38
CA TYR A 413 29.35 1.61 4.42
C TYR A 413 29.54 2.14 5.84
N TYR A 414 30.18 3.29 5.94
CA TYR A 414 30.20 4.05 7.19
C TYR A 414 28.88 4.78 7.37
N LEU A 415 28.32 4.70 8.56
CA LEU A 415 27.23 5.56 8.99
C LEU A 415 27.75 6.97 9.30
N PRO A 416 26.90 8.01 9.18
CA PRO A 416 27.24 9.38 9.56
C PRO A 416 27.70 9.48 11.02
N GLU A 417 28.62 10.42 11.30
CA GLU A 417 29.24 10.60 12.62
C GLU A 417 28.25 10.97 13.74
N ASN A 418 27.08 11.52 13.39
CA ASN A 418 26.02 11.82 14.36
C ASN A 418 25.25 10.57 14.83
N ILE A 419 25.42 9.42 14.17
CA ILE A 419 24.82 8.16 14.60
C ILE A 419 25.76 7.48 15.60
N ASN A 420 25.30 7.31 16.83
CA ASN A 420 26.03 6.71 17.93
C ASN A 420 25.21 5.59 18.58
N GLN A 421 25.87 4.73 19.36
CA GLN A 421 25.27 3.54 19.98
C GLN A 421 24.17 3.92 20.98
N GLU A 422 24.39 4.96 21.76
CA GLU A 422 23.58 5.34 22.92
C GLU A 422 22.17 5.80 22.52
N THR A 423 22.06 6.46 21.37
CA THR A 423 20.78 6.93 20.79
C THR A 423 20.40 6.16 19.52
N TYR A 424 20.97 4.97 19.31
CA TYR A 424 20.78 4.25 18.06
C TYR A 424 19.33 3.77 17.91
N GLN A 425 18.75 4.08 16.76
CA GLN A 425 17.44 3.60 16.32
C GLN A 425 17.53 3.27 14.84
N LEU A 426 16.83 2.22 14.42
CA LEU A 426 16.72 1.84 13.02
C LEU A 426 15.28 2.00 12.54
N LEU A 427 15.10 2.78 11.48
CA LEU A 427 13.90 2.72 10.65
C LEU A 427 14.20 1.91 9.38
N LEU A 428 13.66 0.69 9.31
CA LEU A 428 13.67 -0.14 8.10
C LEU A 428 12.33 0.00 7.38
N GLN A 429 12.30 0.76 6.29
CA GLN A 429 11.07 0.95 5.51
C GLN A 429 10.87 -0.15 4.46
N LYS A 430 9.61 -0.59 4.34
CA LYS A 430 9.19 -1.59 3.36
C LYS A 430 8.89 -0.91 2.01
N GLN A 431 9.39 -1.48 0.92
CA GLN A 431 8.97 -1.13 -0.44
C GLN A 431 7.56 -1.68 -0.72
N SER A 432 6.72 -0.93 -1.44
CA SER A 432 5.44 -1.45 -1.94
C SER A 432 5.65 -2.65 -2.91
N GLY A 433 4.73 -3.61 -2.94
CA GLY A 433 4.73 -4.71 -3.90
C GLY A 433 5.68 -5.89 -3.64
N VAL A 434 6.58 -5.80 -2.65
CA VAL A 434 7.53 -6.91 -2.37
C VAL A 434 6.93 -8.07 -1.56
N GLY A 435 5.67 -7.97 -1.13
CA GLY A 435 5.05 -8.91 -0.20
C GLY A 435 5.75 -8.93 1.16
N ASP A 436 5.55 -10.01 1.92
CA ASP A 436 6.22 -10.23 3.19
C ASP A 436 7.61 -10.84 2.97
N ALA A 437 8.62 -10.34 3.69
CA ALA A 437 10.01 -10.78 3.52
C ALA A 437 10.69 -11.05 4.88
N PRO A 438 11.45 -12.15 5.05
CA PRO A 438 12.27 -12.37 6.24
C PRO A 438 13.35 -11.29 6.39
N VAL A 439 13.60 -10.87 7.63
CA VAL A 439 14.63 -9.89 7.99
C VAL A 439 15.46 -10.42 9.15
N LYS A 440 16.79 -10.35 9.00
CA LYS A 440 17.74 -10.59 10.08
C LYS A 440 18.48 -9.31 10.42
N LEU A 441 18.43 -8.89 11.68
CA LEU A 441 19.15 -7.72 12.17
C LEU A 441 20.20 -8.15 13.18
N LYS A 442 21.38 -7.54 13.11
CA LYS A 442 22.48 -7.75 14.06
C LYS A 442 23.10 -6.42 14.45
N PHE A 443 23.17 -6.15 15.75
CA PHE A 443 23.77 -4.93 16.27
C PHE A 443 24.91 -5.31 17.21
N ILE A 444 26.13 -4.84 16.93
CA ILE A 444 27.34 -5.13 17.70
C ILE A 444 27.77 -3.85 18.43
N SER A 445 27.80 -3.91 19.76
CA SER A 445 28.18 -2.82 20.66
C SER A 445 29.69 -2.54 20.63
N LYS A 446 30.10 -1.38 21.16
CA LYS A 446 31.50 -1.00 21.41
C LYS A 446 32.29 -2.04 22.22
N ASP A 447 31.65 -2.73 23.16
CA ASP A 447 32.28 -3.78 23.99
C ASP A 447 32.33 -5.17 23.29
N GLY A 448 31.79 -5.27 22.07
CA GLY A 448 31.73 -6.50 21.29
C GLY A 448 30.53 -7.41 21.58
N SER A 449 29.66 -7.06 22.52
CA SER A 449 28.37 -7.75 22.70
C SER A 449 27.49 -7.57 21.46
N ALA A 450 26.64 -8.56 21.16
CA ALA A 450 25.78 -8.52 19.99
C ALA A 450 24.32 -8.88 20.33
N LYS A 451 23.38 -8.14 19.74
CA LYS A 451 21.94 -8.44 19.78
C LYS A 451 21.47 -8.79 18.37
N ASN A 452 20.68 -9.86 18.25
CA ASN A 452 20.17 -10.36 16.97
C ASN A 452 18.64 -10.39 17.00
N TYR A 453 18.02 -10.10 15.86
CA TYR A 453 16.58 -10.16 15.67
C TYR A 453 16.27 -10.93 14.39
N ASP A 454 15.35 -11.89 14.47
CA ASP A 454 14.77 -12.59 13.33
C ASP A 454 13.29 -12.14 13.23
N LEU A 455 12.98 -11.37 12.19
CA LEU A 455 11.70 -10.69 12.00
C LEU A 455 11.13 -10.96 10.60
N THR A 456 9.90 -10.52 10.38
CA THR A 456 9.26 -10.47 9.05
C THR A 456 8.86 -9.03 8.73
N LEU A 457 9.26 -8.52 7.57
CA LEU A 457 8.91 -7.21 7.06
C LEU A 457 7.51 -7.23 6.44
N THR A 458 6.49 -7.12 7.27
CA THR A 458 5.08 -7.01 6.83
C THR A 458 4.71 -5.54 6.54
N GLY A 459 5.33 -4.59 7.25
CA GLY A 459 5.27 -3.14 7.03
C GLY A 459 6.59 -2.47 7.43
N ASP A 460 6.59 -1.15 7.61
CA ASP A 460 7.77 -0.44 8.14
C ASP A 460 8.12 -0.94 9.55
N LEU A 461 9.40 -1.26 9.79
CA LEU A 461 9.91 -1.71 11.09
C LEU A 461 10.70 -0.59 11.77
N LYS A 462 10.36 -0.30 13.01
CA LYS A 462 11.14 0.57 13.90
C LYS A 462 11.77 -0.29 14.99
N VAL A 463 13.09 -0.20 15.13
CA VAL A 463 13.84 -0.89 16.18
C VAL A 463 14.51 0.15 17.06
N GLU A 464 14.07 0.18 18.32
CA GLU A 464 14.47 1.16 19.32
C GLU A 464 14.94 0.43 20.59
N ASN A 465 15.60 1.16 21.50
CA ASN A 465 16.13 0.61 22.76
C ASN A 465 17.00 -0.64 22.53
N ILE A 466 17.82 -0.59 21.47
CA ILE A 466 18.63 -1.73 21.03
C ILE A 466 19.70 -2.04 22.05
N PHE A 467 20.39 -1.05 22.64
CA PHE A 467 21.53 -1.29 23.54
C PHE A 467 21.16 -1.21 25.00
#